data_AF-A0A959Q9R9-F1
#
_entry.id   AF-A0A959Q9R9-F1
#
_cell.length_a   1.000
_cell.length_b   1.000
_cell.length_c   1.000
_cell.angle_alpha   90.00
_cell.angle_beta   90.00
_cell.angle_gamma   90.00
#
_symmetry.space_group_name_H-M   'P 1'
#
loop_
_entity.id
_entity.type
_entity.pdbx_description
1 polymer ?
#
loop_
_entity_poly.entity_id
_entity_poly.type
_entity_poly.pdbx_seq_one_letter_code
_entity_poly.pdbx_strand_id
1 'polypeptide(L)'
;MTSSKHTFLALLTGLVLLVLVSCQQPGVNKPGSEYMPDMGHSIAYEANVFNYYYLNTWDSASVVKLKDMSEPRNPVAGTVPRGYAGVSFAGDSDDQAAML
;
A
#
# COMPACT_ATOMS: atom_id res chain seq x y z
N MET A 1 -33.96 -44.99 17.76
CA MET A 1 -32.58 -45.04 17.18
C MET A 1 -32.43 -44.33 15.83
N THR A 2 -33.49 -43.71 15.28
CA THR A 2 -33.46 -42.95 14.01
C THR A 2 -33.15 -41.46 14.23
N SER A 3 -33.70 -40.83 15.28
CA SER A 3 -33.49 -39.40 15.59
C SER A 3 -32.01 -39.01 15.77
N SER A 4 -31.24 -39.79 16.53
CA SER A 4 -29.78 -39.55 16.72
C SER A 4 -28.97 -39.66 15.42
N LYS A 5 -29.38 -40.50 14.46
CA LYS A 5 -28.73 -40.63 13.14
C LYS A 5 -28.97 -39.39 12.28
N HIS A 6 -30.17 -38.80 12.35
CA HIS A 6 -30.48 -37.56 11.63
C HIS A 6 -29.75 -36.36 12.23
N THR A 7 -29.59 -36.29 13.55
CA THR A 7 -28.78 -35.24 14.21
C THR A 7 -27.30 -35.35 13.83
N PHE A 8 -26.75 -36.56 13.79
CA PHE A 8 -25.37 -36.80 13.36
C PHE A 8 -25.15 -36.46 11.88
N LEU A 9 -26.10 -36.86 11.02
CA LEU A 9 -26.06 -36.53 9.60
C LEU A 9 -26.06 -35.01 9.41
N ALA A 10 -26.97 -34.29 10.08
CA ALA A 10 -27.06 -32.82 9.97
C ALA A 10 -25.78 -32.10 10.42
N LEU A 11 -25.13 -32.57 11.50
CA LEU A 11 -23.84 -32.04 11.96
C LEU A 11 -22.74 -32.27 10.93
N LEU A 12 -22.70 -33.46 10.32
CA LEU A 12 -21.70 -33.82 9.32
C LEU A 12 -21.90 -33.01 8.03
N THR A 13 -23.14 -32.82 7.56
CA THR A 13 -23.42 -31.94 6.43
C THR A 13 -23.07 -30.48 6.73
N GLY A 14 -23.36 -29.99 7.94
CA GLY A 14 -23.00 -28.64 8.38
C GLY A 14 -21.49 -28.40 8.42
N LEU A 15 -20.72 -29.39 8.89
CA LEU A 15 -19.26 -29.32 8.90
C LEU A 15 -18.67 -29.29 7.48
N VAL A 16 -19.19 -30.11 6.56
CA VAL A 16 -18.75 -30.10 5.16
C VAL A 16 -19.02 -28.74 4.51
N LEU A 17 -20.20 -28.15 4.75
CA LEU A 17 -20.52 -26.82 4.23
C LEU A 17 -19.60 -25.73 4.79
N LEU A 18 -19.20 -25.79 6.06
CA LEU A 18 -18.25 -24.86 6.66
C LEU A 18 -16.87 -24.92 5.99
N VAL A 19 -16.36 -26.12 5.72
CA VAL A 19 -15.05 -26.31 5.05
C VAL A 19 -15.08 -25.80 3.60
N LEU A 20 -16.21 -25.94 2.91
CA LEU A 20 -16.34 -25.47 1.52
C LEU A 20 -16.42 -23.93 1.42
N VAL A 21 -16.83 -23.24 2.49
CA VAL A 21 -16.96 -21.77 2.52
C VAL A 21 -15.75 -21.09 3.18
N SER A 22 -14.82 -21.84 3.78
CA SER A 22 -13.65 -21.26 4.47
C SER A 22 -12.58 -20.68 3.53
N CYS A 23 -12.66 -20.91 2.22
CA CYS A 23 -11.77 -20.25 1.26
C CYS A 23 -12.09 -18.75 1.19
N GLN A 24 -11.04 -17.92 1.22
CA GLN A 24 -11.16 -16.47 1.19
C GLN A 24 -11.89 -16.03 -0.09
N GLN A 25 -13.14 -15.57 0.05
CA GLN A 25 -13.95 -15.20 -1.12
C GLN A 25 -13.39 -13.94 -1.79
N PRO A 26 -13.24 -13.93 -3.13
CA PRO A 26 -12.84 -12.74 -3.86
C PRO A 26 -13.91 -11.66 -3.67
N GLY A 27 -13.50 -10.51 -3.15
CA GLY A 27 -14.36 -9.34 -2.98
C GLY A 27 -13.91 -8.23 -3.91
N VAL A 28 -14.83 -7.33 -4.29
CA VAL A 28 -14.57 -6.23 -5.25
C VAL A 28 -13.40 -5.33 -4.83
N ASN A 29 -13.23 -5.10 -3.52
CA ASN A 29 -12.14 -4.30 -2.94
C ASN A 29 -11.21 -5.14 -2.07
N LYS A 30 -10.85 -6.35 -2.53
CA LYS A 30 -9.90 -7.23 -1.84
C LYS A 30 -8.76 -7.58 -2.80
N PRO A 31 -7.54 -7.02 -2.62
CA PRO A 31 -6.42 -7.26 -3.53
C PRO A 31 -5.95 -8.73 -3.53
N GLY A 32 -6.37 -9.53 -2.56
CA GLY A 32 -6.11 -10.98 -2.50
C GLY A 32 -5.39 -11.36 -1.21
N SER A 33 -4.85 -12.57 -1.20
CA SER A 33 -3.88 -13.02 -0.20
C SER A 33 -2.49 -13.06 -0.84
N GLU A 34 -1.50 -12.54 -0.12
CA GLU A 34 -0.11 -12.55 -0.58
C GLU A 34 0.64 -13.70 0.09
N TYR A 35 1.37 -14.48 -0.71
CA TYR A 35 2.17 -15.60 -0.20
C TYR A 35 3.43 -15.12 0.56
N MET A 36 4.00 -13.98 0.14
CA MET A 36 5.20 -13.36 0.74
C MET A 36 5.03 -11.83 0.84
N PRO A 37 4.25 -11.34 1.82
CA PRO A 37 3.94 -9.92 1.94
C PRO A 37 5.11 -9.08 2.49
N ASP A 38 6.11 -9.71 3.10
CA ASP A 38 7.30 -9.04 3.65
C ASP A 38 8.17 -8.39 2.56
N MET A 39 8.19 -8.98 1.36
CA MET A 39 8.91 -8.48 0.20
C MET A 39 8.08 -7.57 -0.70
N GLY A 40 6.74 -7.62 -0.60
CA GLY A 40 5.82 -6.81 -1.42
C GLY A 40 5.56 -5.41 -0.86
N HIS A 41 5.73 -5.23 0.46
CA HIS A 41 5.47 -3.97 1.13
C HIS A 41 6.75 -3.36 1.68
N SER A 42 7.39 -2.49 0.90
CA SER A 42 8.58 -1.74 1.32
C SER A 42 8.38 -1.02 2.66
N ILE A 43 9.37 -1.10 3.55
CA ILE A 43 9.45 -0.23 4.75
C ILE A 43 9.91 1.19 4.34
N ALA A 44 10.61 1.31 3.22
CA ALA A 44 11.05 2.59 2.68
C ALA A 44 9.86 3.41 2.15
N TYR A 45 9.97 4.74 2.27
CA TYR A 45 9.01 5.66 1.66
C TYR A 45 9.30 5.81 0.17
N GLU A 46 8.36 5.36 -0.65
CA GLU A 46 8.42 5.50 -2.11
C GLU A 46 7.71 6.78 -2.56
N ALA A 47 8.33 7.49 -3.51
CA ALA A 47 7.77 8.72 -4.04
C ALA A 47 6.49 8.44 -4.84
N ASN A 48 5.42 9.16 -4.52
CA ASN A 48 4.11 9.06 -5.18
C ASN A 48 3.42 7.68 -5.02
N VAL A 49 3.82 6.88 -4.02
CA VAL A 49 3.20 5.58 -3.74
C VAL A 49 2.72 5.55 -2.29
N PHE A 50 1.42 5.29 -2.11
CA PHE A 50 0.83 5.08 -0.79
C PHE A 50 0.66 3.59 -0.53
N ASN A 51 1.66 2.98 0.10
CA ASN A 51 1.69 1.54 0.39
C ASN A 51 1.50 1.30 1.90
N TYR A 52 0.25 1.32 2.36
CA TYR A 52 -0.05 1.04 3.76
C TYR A 52 -0.03 -0.47 4.02
N TYR A 53 0.88 -0.90 4.89
CA TYR A 53 0.94 -2.27 5.39
C TYR A 53 1.17 -2.29 6.89
N TYR A 54 0.23 -2.84 7.65
CA TYR A 54 0.18 -2.72 9.11
C TYR A 54 1.40 -3.33 9.84
N LEU A 55 2.12 -4.26 9.22
CA LEU A 55 3.36 -4.82 9.80
C LEU A 55 4.59 -3.95 9.54
N ASN A 56 4.53 -3.05 8.54
CA ASN A 56 5.68 -2.24 8.10
C ASN A 56 5.43 -0.73 8.22
N THR A 57 4.23 -0.32 8.65
CA THR A 57 3.80 1.08 8.76
C THR A 57 3.07 1.28 10.08
N TRP A 58 3.41 2.36 10.81
CA TRP A 58 2.94 2.57 12.19
C TRP A 58 2.55 4.03 12.45
N ASP A 59 1.53 4.52 11.75
CA ASP A 59 1.07 5.91 11.87
C ASP A 59 0.66 6.30 13.31
N SER A 60 0.18 5.36 14.12
CA SER A 60 -0.19 5.63 15.52
C SER A 60 1.01 5.86 16.45
N ALA A 61 2.17 5.28 16.11
CA ALA A 61 3.39 5.41 16.89
C ALA A 61 4.39 6.40 16.29
N SER A 62 4.20 6.79 15.02
CA SER A 62 5.08 7.69 14.30
C SER A 62 4.76 9.16 14.59
N VAL A 63 5.81 9.99 14.58
CA VAL A 63 5.69 11.45 14.63
C VAL A 63 5.31 12.07 13.28
N VAL A 64 5.49 11.33 12.18
CA VAL A 64 5.12 11.74 10.81
C VAL A 64 4.28 10.66 10.16
N LYS A 65 3.19 11.04 9.49
CA LYS A 65 2.31 10.07 8.83
C LYS A 65 2.94 9.55 7.54
N LEU A 66 2.66 8.29 7.22
CA LEU A 66 3.08 7.67 5.95
C LEU A 66 2.70 8.53 4.74
N LYS A 67 1.47 9.05 4.72
CA LYS A 67 0.95 9.86 3.61
C LYS A 67 1.80 11.10 3.33
N ASP A 68 2.24 11.80 4.36
CA ASP A 68 3.03 13.03 4.24
C ASP A 68 4.45 12.79 3.71
N MET A 69 4.93 11.54 3.86
CA MET A 69 6.24 11.09 3.38
C MET A 69 6.19 10.52 1.96
N SER A 70 5.03 9.96 1.56
CA SER A 70 4.80 9.45 0.21
C SER A 70 4.54 10.55 -0.82
N GLU A 71 4.13 11.75 -0.38
CA GLU A 71 3.83 12.86 -1.29
C GLU A 71 5.11 13.58 -1.74
N PRO A 72 5.21 13.97 -3.04
CA PRO A 72 6.29 14.81 -3.51
C PRO A 72 6.35 16.13 -2.72
N ARG A 73 7.54 16.50 -2.28
CA ARG A 73 7.79 17.75 -1.54
C ARG A 73 8.61 18.70 -2.38
N ASN A 74 8.38 19.99 -2.20
CA ASN A 74 9.19 21.01 -2.84
C ASN A 74 10.54 21.15 -2.11
N PRO A 75 11.65 21.33 -2.83
CA PRO A 75 12.93 21.68 -2.23
C PRO A 75 12.86 23.07 -1.60
N VAL A 76 13.82 23.39 -0.73
CA VAL A 76 13.90 24.72 -0.10
C VAL A 76 14.13 25.79 -1.17
N ALA A 77 13.53 26.96 -0.99
CA ALA A 77 13.68 28.09 -1.92
C ALA A 77 15.17 28.43 -2.16
N GLY A 78 15.54 28.63 -3.42
CA GLY A 78 16.93 28.87 -3.83
C GLY A 78 17.79 27.61 -4.00
N THR A 79 17.22 26.42 -3.84
CA THR A 79 17.95 25.17 -4.15
C THR A 79 18.24 25.07 -5.65
N VAL A 80 19.52 25.01 -6.02
CA VAL A 80 19.98 24.79 -7.40
C VAL A 80 20.42 23.33 -7.56
N PRO A 81 19.76 22.52 -8.42
CA PRO A 81 20.17 21.14 -8.65
C PRO A 81 21.54 21.08 -9.34
N ARG A 82 22.28 20.00 -9.07
CA ARG A 82 23.56 19.77 -9.75
C ARG A 82 23.32 19.63 -11.26
N GLY A 83 24.11 20.34 -12.06
CA GLY A 83 23.97 20.37 -13.52
C GLY A 83 22.99 21.42 -14.04
N TYR A 84 22.26 22.11 -13.15
CA TYR A 84 21.25 23.11 -13.51
C TYR A 84 21.70 24.56 -13.26
N ALA A 85 22.98 24.78 -12.91
CA ALA A 85 23.49 26.12 -12.62
C ALA A 85 23.24 27.10 -13.79
N GLY A 86 23.47 26.69 -15.04
CA GLY A 86 23.21 27.54 -16.20
C GLY A 86 21.74 27.96 -16.33
N VAL A 87 20.80 27.05 -16.03
CA VAL A 87 19.37 27.35 -16.00
C VAL A 87 19.05 28.28 -14.82
N SER A 88 19.51 27.95 -13.62
CA SER A 88 19.17 28.71 -12.40
C SER A 88 19.73 30.14 -12.36
N PHE A 89 20.75 30.45 -13.17
CA PHE A 89 21.31 31.80 -13.31
C PHE A 89 20.82 32.55 -14.57
N ALA A 90 19.96 31.95 -15.39
CA ALA A 90 19.36 32.67 -16.51
C ALA A 90 18.39 33.73 -15.99
N GLY A 91 18.50 34.95 -16.55
CA GLY A 91 17.90 36.16 -15.99
C GLY A 91 16.38 36.27 -16.14
N ASP A 92 15.77 35.46 -17.01
CA ASP A 92 14.34 35.49 -17.28
C ASP A 92 13.74 34.07 -17.33
N SER A 93 12.45 33.94 -17.04
CA SER A 93 11.77 32.63 -16.97
C SER A 93 11.70 31.92 -18.32
N ASP A 94 11.67 32.68 -19.42
CA ASP A 94 11.63 32.15 -20.79
C ASP A 94 13.00 31.56 -21.19
N ASP A 95 14.09 32.20 -20.76
CA ASP A 95 15.45 31.68 -20.93
C ASP A 95 15.69 30.42 -20.10
N GLN A 96 15.11 30.35 -18.90
CA GLN A 96 15.14 29.14 -18.07
C GLN A 96 14.39 28.00 -18.76
N ALA A 97 13.22 28.25 -19.35
CA ALA A 97 12.43 27.25 -20.06
C ALA A 97 13.09 26.77 -21.37
N ALA A 98 13.85 27.62 -22.06
CA ALA A 98 14.58 27.26 -23.28
C ALA A 98 15.82 26.38 -23.02
N MET A 99 16.26 26.29 -21.76
CA MET A 99 17.47 25.58 -21.33
C MET A 99 17.17 24.25 -20.60
N LEU A 100 15.88 23.85 -20.54
CA LEU A 100 15.36 22.58 -20.01
C LEU A 100 15.10 21.57 -21.14
#